data_AF-M3GUM3-F1
#
_entry.id   AF-M3GUM3-F1
#
_cell.length_a   1.000
_cell.length_b   1.000
_cell.length_c   1.000
_cell.angle_alpha   90.00
_cell.angle_beta   90.00
_cell.angle_gamma   90.00
#
_symmetry.space_group_name_H-M   'P 1'
#
loop_
_entity.id
_entity.type
_entity.pdbx_description
1 polymer ?
#
loop_
_entity_poly.entity_id
_entity_poly.type
_entity_poly.pdbx_seq_one_letter_code
_entity_poly.pdbx_strand_id
1 'polypeptide(L)'
;MDLTHVEWKASLGNHLKTILEKSNISSSFSQNKKGKEPKSSENWKLISNFPVSFNSLFEIPERSGFHEVTVKTEFSINPDSVLLKLPTAIYFPSIGENWELYLNGFLIRKEKFLKQTDGKDATPAIRRSLRSITLPIPFGVLKQGKNTILLCIVGGSNQTPYIQNDHFGFYHADGYKISLLQRIYQSNSEHFNVFLCAIYLIFGVYYILFYTIRKHDLYYLYFGLFLFISSVYFFHPRI
;
A
#
# COMPACT_ATOMS: atom_id res chain seq x y z
N MET A 1 8.33 -9.63 -4.72
CA MET A 1 8.73 -9.80 -3.31
C MET A 1 7.55 -9.40 -2.45
N ASP A 2 7.14 -10.28 -1.56
CA ASP A 2 6.05 -10.02 -0.64
C ASP A 2 6.57 -9.31 0.62
N LEU A 3 5.87 -8.26 1.06
CA LEU A 3 6.21 -7.50 2.27
C LEU A 3 5.31 -7.88 3.45
N THR A 4 4.25 -8.66 3.24
CA THR A 4 3.29 -9.04 4.29
C THR A 4 3.90 -9.98 5.32
N HIS A 5 4.82 -10.83 4.88
CA HIS A 5 5.53 -11.80 5.70
C HIS A 5 6.86 -11.27 6.29
N VAL A 6 7.19 -10.00 6.06
CA VAL A 6 8.40 -9.39 6.62
C VAL A 6 8.11 -8.86 8.02
N GLU A 7 9.10 -8.85 8.90
CA GLU A 7 8.95 -8.26 10.22
C GLU A 7 8.75 -6.74 10.14
N TRP A 8 7.58 -6.27 10.57
CA TRP A 8 7.28 -4.86 10.72
C TRP A 8 7.37 -4.44 12.19
N LYS A 9 7.91 -3.26 12.44
CA LYS A 9 8.01 -2.66 13.78
C LYS A 9 7.39 -1.27 13.74
N ALA A 10 6.54 -0.95 14.71
CA ALA A 10 5.90 0.35 14.84
C ALA A 10 6.30 1.05 16.15
N SER A 11 6.38 2.37 16.12
CA SER A 11 6.61 3.21 17.30
C SER A 11 5.67 4.41 17.25
N LEU A 12 5.10 4.78 18.39
CA LEU A 12 4.25 5.97 18.52
C LEU A 12 5.14 7.24 18.53
N GLY A 13 4.77 8.23 17.73
CA GLY A 13 5.47 9.50 17.55
C GLY A 13 6.28 9.60 16.24
N ASN A 14 6.74 10.82 15.97
CA ASN A 14 7.59 11.13 14.81
C ASN A 14 9.06 10.87 15.14
N HIS A 15 9.58 9.72 14.70
CA HIS A 15 10.98 9.36 14.90
C HIS A 15 11.85 9.62 13.66
N LEU A 16 11.34 10.37 12.67
CA LEU A 16 12.03 10.62 11.40
C LEU A 16 13.40 11.25 11.59
N LYS A 17 13.50 12.24 12.48
CA LYS A 17 14.76 12.97 12.70
C LYS A 17 15.84 12.05 13.27
N THR A 18 15.50 11.24 14.26
CA THR A 18 16.43 10.30 14.90
C THR A 18 16.85 9.16 13.97
N ILE A 19 15.94 8.69 13.11
CA ILE A 19 16.21 7.57 12.19
C ILE A 19 17.03 8.03 10.97
N LEU A 20 16.69 9.18 10.38
CA LEU A 20 17.42 9.73 9.23
C LEU A 20 18.81 10.25 9.61
N GLU A 21 18.98 10.79 10.83
CA GLU A 21 20.31 11.14 11.35
C GLU A 21 21.16 9.88 11.56
N LYS A 22 20.61 8.80 12.13
CA LYS A 22 21.33 7.51 12.27
C LYS A 22 21.70 6.88 10.92
N SER A 23 20.82 6.94 9.90
CA SER A 23 21.13 6.40 8.57
C SER A 23 22.23 7.19 7.85
N ASN A 24 22.22 8.52 7.99
CA ASN A 24 23.24 9.39 7.39
C ASN A 24 24.60 9.22 8.09
N ILE A 25 24.62 9.08 9.42
CA ILE A 25 25.85 8.85 10.20
C ILE A 25 26.51 7.50 9.83
N SER A 26 25.73 6.47 9.43
CA SER A 26 26.30 5.19 8.99
C SER A 26 27.11 5.28 7.68
N SER A 27 26.92 6.36 6.89
CA SER A 27 27.65 6.60 5.65
C SER A 27 28.85 7.54 5.79
N SER A 28 29.04 8.15 6.95
CA SER A 28 30.16 9.05 7.22
C SER A 28 30.49 9.09 8.71
N PHE A 29 31.44 8.27 9.14
CA PHE A 29 32.52 8.56 10.10
C PHE A 29 33.03 7.27 10.76
N SER A 30 34.14 6.76 10.23
CA SER A 30 35.22 6.28 11.09
C SER A 30 35.81 7.51 11.79
N GLN A 31 35.59 7.64 13.10
CA GLN A 31 36.56 8.10 14.12
C GLN A 31 35.85 8.60 15.38
N ASN A 32 36.15 7.91 16.49
CA ASN A 32 36.19 8.37 17.87
C ASN A 32 35.52 9.71 18.23
N LYS A 33 34.41 9.62 18.97
CA LYS A 33 34.21 10.42 20.19
C LYS A 33 33.16 9.80 21.11
N LYS A 34 33.60 9.35 22.29
CA LYS A 34 32.74 9.05 23.45
C LYS A 34 31.99 10.33 23.84
N GLY A 35 30.70 10.39 23.51
CA GLY A 35 29.75 11.39 23.98
C GLY A 35 28.45 10.69 24.33
N LYS A 36 27.99 10.87 25.56
CA LYS A 36 26.87 10.16 26.21
C LYS A 36 25.66 10.01 25.28
N GLU A 37 25.28 8.76 25.03
CA GLU A 37 24.03 8.36 24.38
C GLU A 37 22.83 8.93 25.16
N PRO A 38 21.91 9.68 24.53
CA PRO A 38 20.59 9.84 25.09
C PRO A 38 19.86 8.50 24.94
N LYS A 39 19.70 7.78 26.05
CA LYS A 39 18.78 6.65 26.20
C LYS A 39 17.34 7.14 25.99
N SER A 40 16.93 7.28 24.74
CA SER A 40 15.53 7.25 24.34
C SER A 40 15.16 5.77 24.26
N SER A 41 14.41 5.26 25.23
CA SER A 41 13.80 3.94 25.13
C SER A 41 12.71 4.01 24.04
N GLU A 42 13.11 3.86 22.77
CA GLU A 42 12.20 3.78 21.64
C GLU A 42 11.33 2.53 21.82
N ASN A 43 10.06 2.70 22.21
CA ASN A 43 9.11 1.61 22.47
C ASN A 43 8.58 1.03 21.14
N TRP A 44 9.46 0.34 20.40
CA TRP A 44 9.10 -0.35 19.17
C TRP A 44 8.28 -1.60 19.47
N LYS A 45 7.03 -1.62 19.01
CA LYS A 45 6.16 -2.81 19.03
C LYS A 45 6.31 -3.58 17.72
N LEU A 46 6.37 -4.91 17.80
CA LEU A 46 6.40 -5.77 16.62
C LEU A 46 4.97 -5.97 16.10
N ILE A 47 4.78 -5.88 14.78
CA ILE A 47 3.53 -6.21 14.10
C ILE A 47 3.66 -7.65 13.61
N SER A 48 2.99 -8.56 14.30
CA SER A 48 3.06 -10.00 14.01
C SER A 48 2.05 -10.45 12.96
N ASN A 49 0.90 -9.78 12.86
CA ASN A 49 -0.19 -10.15 11.97
C ASN A 49 -0.82 -8.92 11.32
N PHE A 50 -1.32 -9.12 10.10
CA PHE A 50 -2.15 -8.18 9.37
C PHE A 50 -3.59 -8.71 9.29
N PRO A 51 -4.62 -7.84 9.24
CA PRO A 51 -4.55 -6.38 9.34
C PRO A 51 -4.21 -5.91 10.77
N VAL A 52 -3.72 -4.68 10.91
CA VAL A 52 -3.39 -4.09 12.21
C VAL A 52 -3.89 -2.64 12.31
N SER A 53 -4.65 -2.36 13.36
CA SER A 53 -5.06 -1.01 13.76
C SER A 53 -4.08 -0.45 14.79
N PHE A 54 -3.54 0.75 14.55
CA PHE A 54 -2.62 1.38 15.49
C PHE A 54 -3.30 1.89 16.74
N ASN A 55 -4.60 2.21 16.67
CA ASN A 55 -5.39 2.54 17.86
C ASN A 55 -5.39 1.37 18.85
N SER A 56 -5.57 0.14 18.36
CA SER A 56 -5.51 -1.07 19.19
C SER A 56 -4.07 -1.43 19.59
N LEU A 57 -3.10 -1.33 18.66
CA LEU A 57 -1.71 -1.70 18.92
C LEU A 57 -1.06 -0.85 20.03
N PHE A 58 -1.41 0.43 20.11
CA PHE A 58 -0.85 1.37 21.09
C PHE A 58 -1.84 1.75 22.20
N GLU A 59 -3.02 1.13 22.25
CA GLU A 59 -4.07 1.42 23.24
C GLU A 59 -4.37 2.93 23.32
N ILE A 60 -4.53 3.57 22.15
CA ILE A 60 -4.70 5.01 22.05
C ILE A 60 -6.08 5.39 22.61
N PRO A 61 -6.16 6.35 23.56
CA PRO A 61 -7.42 6.76 24.13
C PRO A 61 -8.40 7.29 23.08
N GLU A 62 -9.69 7.04 23.27
CA GLU A 62 -10.73 7.55 22.38
C GLU A 62 -10.80 9.08 22.43
N ARG A 63 -11.14 9.70 21.30
CA ARG A 63 -11.28 11.16 21.15
C ARG A 63 -10.03 11.97 21.53
N SER A 64 -8.86 11.32 21.55
CA SER A 64 -7.58 11.96 21.83
C SER A 64 -6.98 12.72 20.64
N GLY A 65 -7.74 12.86 19.55
CA GLY A 65 -7.31 13.59 18.35
C GLY A 65 -6.47 12.73 17.41
N PHE A 66 -5.47 13.34 16.78
CA PHE A 66 -4.60 12.71 15.78
C PHE A 66 -3.28 12.26 16.39
N HIS A 67 -2.84 11.08 15.97
CA HIS A 67 -1.60 10.47 16.43
C HIS A 67 -0.71 10.16 15.24
N GLU A 68 0.59 10.32 15.45
CA GLU A 68 1.61 9.94 14.48
C GLU A 68 2.23 8.61 14.88
N VAL A 69 2.32 7.67 13.95
CA VAL A 69 2.97 6.37 14.13
C VAL A 69 4.02 6.19 13.03
N THR A 70 5.22 5.82 13.45
CA THR A 70 6.32 5.49 12.55
C THR A 70 6.46 3.97 12.49
N VAL A 71 6.36 3.41 11.29
CA VAL A 71 6.54 1.98 11.02
C VAL A 71 7.81 1.78 10.21
N LYS A 72 8.59 0.76 10.54
CA LYS A 72 9.76 0.34 9.76
C LYS A 72 9.72 -1.14 9.47
N THR A 73 10.28 -1.51 8.33
CA THR A 73 10.60 -2.89 8.00
C THR A 73 11.92 -2.94 7.26
N GLU A 74 12.62 -4.07 7.38
CA GLU A 74 13.91 -4.30 6.77
C GLU A 74 13.85 -5.56 5.93
N PHE A 75 14.39 -5.51 4.72
CA PHE A 75 14.36 -6.64 3.80
C PHE A 75 15.63 -6.67 2.95
N SER A 76 16.01 -7.86 2.52
CA SER A 76 17.24 -8.07 1.76
C SER A 76 16.93 -8.41 0.30
N ILE A 77 17.69 -7.79 -0.61
CA ILE A 77 17.61 -8.07 -2.06
C ILE A 77 18.89 -8.74 -2.53
N ASN A 78 18.73 -9.83 -3.27
CA ASN A 78 19.84 -10.56 -3.89
C ASN A 78 20.46 -9.76 -5.06
N PRO A 79 21.78 -9.85 -5.29
CA PRO A 79 22.46 -9.19 -6.41
C PRO A 79 21.82 -9.48 -7.76
N ASP A 80 21.42 -10.73 -7.98
CA ASP A 80 20.90 -11.21 -9.25
C ASP A 80 19.41 -10.89 -9.44
N SER A 81 18.81 -10.17 -8.50
CA SER A 81 17.40 -9.82 -8.55
C SER A 81 17.09 -8.91 -9.72
N VAL A 82 16.09 -9.30 -10.52
CA VAL A 82 15.55 -8.50 -11.62
C VAL A 82 15.03 -7.14 -11.14
N LEU A 83 14.63 -7.03 -9.86
CA LEU A 83 14.14 -5.80 -9.25
C LEU A 83 15.17 -4.66 -9.26
N LEU A 84 16.47 -4.97 -9.30
CA LEU A 84 17.54 -3.96 -9.34
C LEU A 84 17.78 -3.43 -10.76
N LYS A 85 17.43 -4.22 -11.79
CA LYS A 85 17.73 -3.92 -13.21
C LYS A 85 16.57 -3.27 -13.94
N LEU A 86 15.33 -3.61 -13.56
CA LEU A 86 14.12 -3.17 -14.25
C LEU A 86 13.30 -2.18 -13.39
N PRO A 87 12.42 -1.37 -14.03
CA PRO A 87 11.51 -0.47 -13.32
C PRO A 87 10.67 -1.23 -12.29
N THR A 88 10.87 -0.89 -11.02
CA THR A 88 10.25 -1.54 -9.88
C THR A 88 9.39 -0.55 -9.11
N ALA A 89 8.31 -1.03 -8.52
CA ALA A 89 7.41 -0.24 -7.70
C ALA A 89 7.03 -0.97 -6.41
N ILE A 90 6.72 -0.17 -5.39
CA ILE A 90 6.08 -0.66 -4.17
C ILE A 90 4.58 -0.53 -4.36
N TYR A 91 3.87 -1.63 -4.14
CA TYR A 91 2.42 -1.67 -4.19
C TYR A 91 1.86 -1.84 -2.78
N PHE A 92 0.94 -0.94 -2.43
CA PHE A 92 0.13 -1.05 -1.21
C PHE A 92 -1.35 -1.17 -1.60
N PRO A 93 -2.06 -2.23 -1.14
CA PRO A 93 -3.49 -2.38 -1.38
C PRO A 93 -4.28 -1.23 -0.76
N SER A 94 -3.86 -0.76 0.42
CA SER A 94 -4.28 0.54 0.97
C SER A 94 -3.22 1.08 1.93
N ILE A 95 -3.07 2.40 1.95
CA ILE A 95 -2.47 3.12 3.08
C ILE A 95 -3.49 4.16 3.54
N GLY A 96 -3.85 4.11 4.81
CA GLY A 96 -4.81 5.04 5.38
C GLY A 96 -4.14 6.26 6.00
N GLU A 97 -4.88 7.37 5.92
CA GLU A 97 -4.67 8.68 6.54
C GLU A 97 -3.24 9.24 6.57
N ASN A 98 -2.99 10.27 5.76
CA ASN A 98 -1.84 11.18 5.82
C ASN A 98 -0.51 10.51 6.13
N TRP A 99 0.19 10.08 5.08
CA TRP A 99 1.38 9.27 5.22
C TRP A 99 2.57 9.81 4.43
N GLU A 100 3.77 9.44 4.86
CA GLU A 100 5.03 9.69 4.18
C GLU A 100 5.80 8.38 4.10
N LEU A 101 6.23 8.00 2.89
CA LEU A 101 6.98 6.77 2.65
C LEU A 101 8.43 7.10 2.27
N TYR A 102 9.35 6.50 3.00
CA TYR A 102 10.77 6.55 2.74
C TYR A 102 11.32 5.15 2.46
N LEU A 103 12.24 5.07 1.51
CA LEU A 103 12.99 3.86 1.19
C LEU A 103 14.47 4.20 1.29
N ASN A 104 15.20 3.50 2.15
CA ASN A 104 16.62 3.75 2.43
C ASN A 104 16.91 5.23 2.77
N GLY A 105 15.98 5.89 3.46
CA GLY A 105 16.05 7.32 3.79
C GLY A 105 15.63 8.27 2.65
N PHE A 106 15.41 7.79 1.44
CA PHE A 106 14.92 8.60 0.32
C PHE A 106 13.39 8.71 0.37
N LEU A 107 12.85 9.93 0.31
CA LEU A 107 11.42 10.18 0.27
C LEU A 107 10.84 9.75 -1.08
N ILE A 108 10.03 8.68 -1.09
CA ILE A 108 9.38 8.19 -2.30
C ILE A 108 8.11 8.98 -2.57
N ARG A 109 7.29 9.21 -1.54
CA ARG A 109 6.06 9.98 -1.66
C ARG A 109 5.63 10.56 -0.31
N LYS A 110 5.08 11.77 -0.38
CA LYS A 110 4.50 12.50 0.74
C LYS A 110 3.05 12.83 0.42
N GLU A 111 2.14 12.28 1.22
CA GLU A 111 0.69 12.55 1.20
C GLU A 111 0.24 13.08 2.56
N LYS A 112 1.15 13.73 3.30
CA LYS A 112 0.90 14.33 4.61
C LYS A 112 0.56 15.81 4.41
N PHE A 113 -0.72 16.15 4.61
CA PHE A 113 -1.23 17.52 4.49
C PHE A 113 -1.61 18.04 5.88
N LEU A 114 -0.64 18.59 6.61
CA LEU A 114 -0.90 19.17 7.94
C LEU A 114 -1.33 20.63 7.83
N LYS A 115 -2.32 21.05 8.63
CA LYS A 115 -2.54 22.47 8.92
C LYS A 115 -1.67 22.84 10.11
N GLN A 116 -0.85 23.87 9.93
CA GLN A 116 -0.09 24.44 11.04
C GLN A 116 -1.10 25.15 11.95
N THR A 117 -1.34 24.59 13.13
CA THR A 117 -2.11 25.22 14.19
C THR A 117 -1.14 25.52 15.33
N ASP A 118 -1.27 26.69 15.97
CA ASP A 118 -0.38 27.18 17.05
C ASP A 118 -0.38 26.31 18.32
N GLY A 119 -1.13 25.21 18.33
CA GLY A 119 -1.19 24.20 19.39
C GLY A 119 -0.60 22.87 18.91
N LYS A 120 0.03 22.15 19.84
CA LYS A 120 0.81 20.90 19.67
C LYS A 120 0.16 19.74 18.88
N ASP A 121 -1.09 19.86 18.45
CA ASP A 121 -1.81 18.80 17.76
C ASP A 121 -1.77 19.03 16.26
N ALA A 122 -0.95 18.23 15.57
CA ALA A 122 -0.86 18.21 14.12
C ALA A 122 -2.19 17.70 13.52
N THR A 123 -3.14 18.60 13.33
CA THR A 123 -4.41 18.28 12.68
C THR A 123 -4.21 18.24 11.16
N PRO A 124 -4.47 17.10 10.49
CA PRO A 124 -4.39 17.03 9.05
C PRO A 124 -5.49 17.91 8.44
N ALA A 125 -5.08 18.75 7.49
CA ALA A 125 -5.95 19.60 6.69
C ALA A 125 -6.96 18.80 5.87
N ILE A 126 -6.54 17.61 5.42
CA ILE A 126 -7.28 16.71 4.55
C ILE A 126 -7.06 15.29 5.05
N ARG A 127 -8.12 14.54 5.36
CA ARG A 127 -8.02 13.11 5.64
C ARG A 127 -8.14 12.35 4.32
N ARG A 128 -7.02 11.83 3.83
CA ARG A 128 -6.97 11.05 2.59
C ARG A 128 -6.45 9.65 2.85
N SER A 129 -7.26 8.67 2.50
CA SER A 129 -6.88 7.26 2.42
C SER A 129 -6.84 6.86 0.96
N LEU A 130 -5.77 6.22 0.54
CA LEU A 130 -5.56 5.84 -0.86
C LEU A 130 -5.56 4.32 -0.96
N ARG A 131 -6.24 3.80 -2.00
CA ARG A 131 -6.32 2.38 -2.32
C ARG A 131 -5.52 2.07 -3.59
N SER A 132 -5.04 0.84 -3.71
CA SER A 132 -4.28 0.32 -4.86
C SER A 132 -3.13 1.23 -5.29
N ILE A 133 -2.33 1.66 -4.33
CA ILE A 133 -1.28 2.64 -4.55
C ILE A 133 -0.08 1.92 -5.17
N THR A 134 0.32 2.36 -6.37
CA THR A 134 1.56 1.92 -7.01
C THR A 134 2.56 3.07 -6.96
N LEU A 135 3.69 2.86 -6.30
CA LEU A 135 4.73 3.85 -6.10
C LEU A 135 6.00 3.42 -6.84
N PRO A 136 6.31 4.03 -7.99
CA PRO A 136 7.54 3.71 -8.71
C PRO A 136 8.74 4.08 -7.85
N ILE A 137 9.71 3.16 -7.75
CA ILE A 137 10.96 3.38 -7.03
C ILE A 137 11.95 4.01 -8.01
N PRO A 138 12.52 5.19 -7.70
CA PRO A 138 13.56 5.77 -8.52
C PRO A 138 14.79 4.86 -8.62
N PHE A 139 15.45 4.87 -9.77
CA PHE A 139 16.68 4.10 -9.99
C PHE A 139 17.76 4.48 -8.97
N GLY A 140 18.46 3.47 -8.45
CA GLY A 140 19.55 3.64 -7.47
C GLY A 140 19.10 3.80 -6.01
N VAL A 141 17.81 4.00 -5.73
CA VAL A 141 17.30 4.02 -4.35
C VAL A 141 17.27 2.61 -3.77
N LEU A 142 16.82 1.63 -4.57
CA LEU A 142 16.85 0.22 -4.20
C LEU A 142 18.28 -0.32 -4.36
N LYS A 143 18.83 -0.91 -3.29
CA LYS A 143 20.21 -1.39 -3.25
C LYS A 143 20.25 -2.90 -3.10
N GLN A 144 21.36 -3.51 -3.52
CA GLN A 144 21.65 -4.89 -3.18
C GLN A 144 21.88 -5.03 -1.67
N GLY A 145 21.45 -6.15 -1.09
CA GLY A 145 21.58 -6.41 0.34
C GLY A 145 20.42 -5.78 1.12
N LYS A 146 20.73 -5.25 2.30
CA LYS A 146 19.72 -4.76 3.25
C LYS A 146 19.14 -3.42 2.81
N ASN A 147 17.82 -3.36 2.74
CA ASN A 147 17.02 -2.16 2.47
C ASN A 147 16.04 -1.95 3.63
N THR A 148 15.68 -0.69 3.86
CA THR A 148 14.75 -0.31 4.93
C THR A 148 13.63 0.53 4.35
N ILE A 149 12.38 0.10 4.60
CA ILE A 149 11.20 0.94 4.39
C ILE A 149 10.85 1.60 5.71
N LEU A 150 10.56 2.89 5.66
CA LEU A 150 10.04 3.67 6.77
C LEU A 150 8.77 4.37 6.31
N LEU A 151 7.69 4.18 7.06
CA LEU A 151 6.36 4.70 6.77
C LEU A 151 5.89 5.47 7.99
N CYS A 152 5.63 6.77 7.83
CA CYS A 152 5.06 7.60 8.88
C CYS A 152 3.60 7.86 8.54
N ILE A 153 2.69 7.52 9.45
CA ILE A 153 1.24 7.62 9.25
C ILE A 153 0.68 8.53 10.34
N VAL A 154 -0.18 9.47 9.96
CA VAL A 154 -0.92 10.33 10.89
C VAL A 154 -2.42 10.11 10.73
N GLY A 155 -3.04 9.53 11.75
CA GLY A 155 -4.46 9.21 11.71
C GLY A 155 -5.18 9.55 13.01
N GLY A 156 -6.51 9.61 12.91
CA GLY A 156 -7.37 9.90 14.05
C GLY A 156 -7.54 8.71 15.00
N SER A 157 -7.63 9.00 16.29
CA SER A 157 -8.14 8.08 17.31
C SER A 157 -9.59 7.71 17.06
N ASN A 158 -10.03 6.61 17.68
CA ASN A 158 -11.43 6.19 17.63
C ASN A 158 -12.32 7.28 18.24
N GLN A 159 -13.44 7.61 17.58
CA GLN A 159 -14.37 8.64 18.07
C GLN A 159 -15.29 8.10 19.16
N THR A 160 -15.60 6.80 19.11
CA THR A 160 -16.41 6.07 20.09
C THR A 160 -15.92 4.62 20.17
N PRO A 161 -16.32 3.85 21.20
CA PRO A 161 -15.91 2.45 21.33
C PRO A 161 -16.49 1.57 20.21
N TYR A 162 -17.61 2.00 19.64
CA TYR A 162 -18.37 1.27 18.62
C TYR A 162 -17.94 1.63 17.19
N ILE A 163 -17.30 2.78 16.99
CA ILE A 163 -16.84 3.26 15.68
C ILE A 163 -15.32 3.32 15.70
N GLN A 164 -14.70 2.23 15.24
CA GLN A 164 -13.26 2.10 15.14
C GLN A 164 -12.75 2.77 13.85
N ASN A 165 -11.59 3.42 13.94
CA ASN A 165 -10.91 3.96 12.78
C ASN A 165 -9.94 2.94 12.21
N ASP A 166 -10.45 2.07 11.34
CA ASP A 166 -9.64 1.00 10.72
C ASP A 166 -8.65 1.52 9.66
N HIS A 167 -8.75 2.80 9.30
CA HIS A 167 -7.84 3.44 8.35
C HIS A 167 -6.54 3.90 9.02
N PHE A 168 -6.49 3.97 10.36
CA PHE A 168 -5.25 4.30 11.05
C PHE A 168 -4.43 3.03 11.32
N GLY A 169 -3.76 2.56 10.27
CA GLY A 169 -2.99 1.31 10.30
C GLY A 169 -2.89 0.64 8.94
N PHE A 170 -2.66 -0.68 8.98
CA PHE A 170 -2.71 -1.54 7.80
C PHE A 170 -4.05 -2.27 7.74
N TYR A 171 -4.91 -1.81 6.84
CA TYR A 171 -6.29 -2.29 6.73
C TYR A 171 -6.44 -3.65 6.01
N HIS A 172 -5.50 -4.01 5.14
CA HIS A 172 -5.56 -5.29 4.42
C HIS A 172 -4.67 -6.34 5.09
N ALA A 173 -5.12 -7.60 5.07
CA ALA A 173 -4.36 -8.73 5.56
C ALA A 173 -3.15 -9.08 4.68
N ASP A 174 -3.29 -8.86 3.36
CA ASP A 174 -2.29 -9.27 2.38
C ASP A 174 -2.20 -8.29 1.20
N GLY A 175 -1.16 -8.44 0.38
CA GLY A 175 -0.98 -7.74 -0.89
C GLY A 175 0.06 -6.63 -0.89
N TYR A 176 0.73 -6.35 0.24
CA TYR A 176 1.85 -5.41 0.28
C TYR A 176 3.06 -6.02 -0.43
N LYS A 177 3.50 -5.47 -1.57
CA LYS A 177 4.55 -6.11 -2.37
C LYS A 177 5.45 -5.13 -3.09
N ILE A 178 6.70 -5.55 -3.30
CA ILE A 178 7.63 -4.91 -4.25
C ILE A 178 7.72 -5.77 -5.48
N SER A 179 7.40 -5.21 -6.64
CA SER A 179 7.38 -5.94 -7.90
C SER A 179 7.74 -5.03 -9.06
N LEU A 180 8.03 -5.64 -10.20
CA LEU A 180 8.14 -4.93 -11.47
C LEU A 180 6.88 -4.13 -11.74
N LEU A 181 7.07 -2.87 -12.16
CA LEU A 181 5.99 -1.92 -12.39
C LEU A 181 4.96 -2.48 -13.39
N GLN A 182 5.44 -3.07 -14.49
CA GLN A 182 4.60 -3.71 -15.51
C GLN A 182 3.73 -4.82 -14.93
N ARG A 183 4.29 -5.68 -14.06
CA ARG A 183 3.54 -6.79 -13.44
C ARG A 183 2.41 -6.30 -12.55
N ILE A 184 2.62 -5.19 -11.83
CA ILE A 184 1.58 -4.59 -10.98
C ILE A 184 0.42 -4.09 -11.86
N TYR A 185 0.72 -3.40 -12.96
CA TYR A 185 -0.32 -2.94 -13.89
C TYR A 185 -1.06 -4.09 -14.58
N GLN A 186 -0.35 -5.13 -14.99
CA GLN A 186 -0.96 -6.28 -15.67
C GLN A 186 -1.95 -7.04 -14.76
N SER A 187 -1.61 -7.20 -13.48
CA SER A 187 -2.50 -7.81 -12.48
C SER A 187 -3.83 -7.04 -12.29
N ASN A 188 -3.80 -5.70 -12.38
CA ASN A 188 -5.05 -4.92 -12.35
C ASN A 188 -5.88 -5.07 -13.64
N SER A 189 -5.22 -5.23 -14.79
CA SER A 189 -5.92 -5.40 -16.08
C SER A 189 -6.67 -6.73 -16.18
N GLU A 190 -6.17 -7.80 -15.54
CA GLU A 190 -6.84 -9.10 -15.55
C GLU A 190 -8.25 -9.04 -14.96
N HIS A 191 -8.43 -8.30 -13.86
CA HIS A 191 -9.74 -8.11 -13.23
C HIS A 191 -10.74 -7.40 -14.15
N PHE A 192 -10.26 -6.40 -14.91
CA PHE A 192 -11.09 -5.69 -15.88
C PHE A 192 -11.53 -6.58 -17.05
N ASN A 193 -10.64 -7.45 -17.54
CA ASN A 193 -10.97 -8.40 -18.60
C ASN A 193 -12.03 -9.41 -18.13
N VAL A 194 -11.93 -9.93 -16.91
CA VAL A 194 -12.94 -10.83 -16.33
C VAL A 194 -14.30 -10.14 -16.21
N PHE A 195 -14.32 -8.88 -15.77
CA PHE A 195 -15.54 -8.09 -15.69
C PHE A 195 -16.20 -7.88 -17.06
N LEU A 196 -15.41 -7.52 -18.08
CA LEU A 196 -15.90 -7.43 -19.46
C LEU A 196 -16.44 -8.77 -19.95
N CYS A 197 -15.72 -9.87 -19.73
CA CYS A 197 -16.16 -11.22 -20.11
C CYS A 197 -17.53 -11.54 -19.49
N ALA A 198 -17.72 -11.25 -18.20
CA ALA A 198 -18.97 -11.50 -17.51
C ALA A 198 -20.14 -10.69 -18.10
N ILE A 199 -19.94 -9.41 -18.40
CA ILE A 199 -20.94 -8.57 -19.08
C ILE A 199 -21.31 -9.16 -20.43
N TYR A 200 -20.31 -9.44 -21.29
CA TYR A 200 -20.54 -10.01 -22.62
C TYR A 200 -21.25 -11.36 -22.55
N LEU A 201 -20.95 -12.20 -21.55
CA LEU A 201 -21.59 -13.49 -21.34
C LEU A 201 -23.05 -13.34 -20.93
N ILE A 202 -23.34 -12.48 -19.93
CA ILE A 202 -24.70 -12.26 -19.43
C ILE A 202 -25.59 -11.69 -20.56
N PHE A 203 -25.13 -10.67 -21.27
CA PHE A 203 -25.88 -10.11 -22.39
C PHE A 203 -26.01 -11.09 -23.56
N GLY A 204 -24.94 -11.83 -23.89
CA GLY A 204 -24.97 -12.85 -24.93
C GLY A 204 -26.03 -13.92 -24.67
N VAL A 205 -26.03 -14.49 -23.47
CA VAL A 205 -27.03 -15.49 -23.04
C VAL A 205 -28.44 -14.87 -23.00
N TYR A 206 -28.58 -13.65 -22.49
CA TYR A 206 -29.85 -12.94 -22.45
C TYR A 206 -30.49 -12.80 -23.84
N TYR A 207 -29.73 -12.32 -24.84
CA TYR A 207 -30.25 -12.13 -26.19
C TYR A 207 -30.57 -13.44 -26.91
N ILE A 208 -29.80 -14.51 -26.66
CA ILE A 208 -30.08 -15.86 -27.19
C ILE A 208 -31.38 -16.44 -26.58
N LEU A 209 -31.56 -16.32 -25.26
CA LEU A 209 -32.79 -16.74 -24.58
C LEU A 209 -34.00 -15.91 -25.02
N PHE A 210 -33.82 -14.59 -25.15
CA PHE A 210 -34.86 -13.67 -25.62
C PHE A 210 -35.34 -14.04 -27.02
N TYR A 211 -34.42 -14.37 -27.94
CA TYR A 211 -34.77 -14.88 -29.26
C TYR A 211 -35.51 -16.22 -29.19
N THR A 212 -35.12 -17.12 -28.29
CA THR A 212 -35.77 -18.43 -28.12
C THR A 212 -37.25 -18.28 -27.70
N ILE A 213 -37.55 -17.29 -26.87
CA ILE A 213 -38.91 -16.98 -26.38
C ILE A 213 -39.71 -16.19 -27.40
N ARG A 214 -39.10 -15.19 -28.06
CA ARG A 214 -39.71 -14.40 -29.14
C ARG A 214 -38.91 -14.57 -30.43
N LYS A 215 -39.29 -15.57 -31.23
CA LYS A 215 -38.65 -15.94 -32.50
C LYS A 215 -38.84 -14.92 -33.64
N HIS A 216 -39.13 -13.66 -33.33
CA HIS A 216 -39.60 -12.69 -34.32
C HIS A 216 -38.46 -12.06 -35.13
N ASP A 217 -37.28 -11.85 -34.53
CA ASP A 217 -36.16 -11.18 -35.19
C ASP A 217 -34.83 -11.95 -35.04
N LEU A 218 -34.32 -12.46 -36.17
CA LEU A 218 -33.01 -13.14 -36.25
C LEU A 218 -31.85 -12.25 -35.80
N TYR A 219 -32.01 -10.93 -35.83
CA TYR A 219 -31.01 -9.97 -35.36
C TYR A 219 -30.56 -10.25 -33.92
N TYR A 220 -31.50 -10.53 -33.01
CA TYR A 220 -31.16 -10.80 -31.60
C TYR A 220 -30.33 -12.07 -31.43
N LEU A 221 -30.52 -13.08 -32.29
CA LEU A 221 -29.72 -14.30 -32.27
C LEU A 221 -28.28 -14.00 -32.69
N TYR A 222 -28.07 -13.30 -33.82
CA TYR A 222 -26.73 -12.96 -34.29
C TYR A 222 -25.99 -12.05 -33.31
N PHE A 223 -26.70 -11.08 -32.72
CA PHE A 223 -26.13 -10.19 -31.72
C PHE A 223 -25.75 -10.94 -30.44
N GLY A 224 -26.62 -11.81 -29.92
CA GLY A 224 -26.33 -12.62 -28.74
C GLY A 224 -25.16 -13.59 -28.96
N LEU A 225 -25.10 -14.23 -30.13
CA LEU A 225 -24.01 -15.15 -30.50
C LEU A 225 -22.68 -14.41 -30.69
N PHE A 226 -22.71 -13.20 -31.27
CA PHE A 226 -21.54 -12.32 -31.35
C PHE A 226 -21.01 -11.96 -29.96
N LEU A 227 -21.88 -11.56 -29.03
CA LEU A 227 -21.48 -11.21 -27.66
C LEU A 227 -20.92 -12.42 -26.91
N PHE A 228 -21.52 -13.60 -27.10
CA PHE A 228 -21.03 -14.84 -26.50
C PHE A 228 -19.65 -15.23 -27.01
N ILE A 229 -19.43 -15.23 -28.34
CA ILE A 229 -18.12 -15.47 -28.93
C ILE A 229 -17.10 -14.43 -28.48
N SER A 230 -17.50 -13.15 -28.40
CA SER A 230 -16.63 -12.08 -27.90
C SER A 230 -16.20 -12.33 -26.44
N SER A 231 -17.12 -12.79 -25.58
CA SER A 231 -16.79 -13.15 -24.20
C SER A 231 -15.72 -14.25 -24.14
N VAL A 232 -15.88 -15.32 -24.94
CA VAL A 232 -14.90 -16.42 -25.01
C VAL A 232 -13.55 -15.92 -25.55
N TYR A 233 -13.56 -15.04 -26.55
CA TYR A 233 -12.35 -14.43 -27.09
C TYR A 233 -11.60 -13.61 -26.05
N PHE A 234 -12.30 -12.78 -25.27
CA PHE A 234 -11.67 -12.00 -24.20
C PHE A 234 -11.21 -12.85 -23.02
N PHE A 235 -11.83 -14.02 -22.80
CA PHE A 235 -11.42 -14.96 -21.76
C PHE A 235 -10.18 -15.76 -22.15
N HIS A 236 -9.94 -15.98 -23.45
CA HIS A 236 -8.75 -16.69 -23.90
C HIS A 236 -7.49 -15.88 -23.56
N PRO A 237 -6.57 -16.39 -22.72
CA PRO A 237 -5.33 -15.71 -22.44
C PRO A 237 -4.53 -15.62 -23.74
N ARG A 238 -4.12 -14.40 -24.14
CA ARG A 238 -3.00 -14.26 -25.07
C ARG A 238 -1.75 -14.76 -24.34
N ILE A 239 -1.33 -15.97 -24.69
CA ILE A 239 -0.02 -16.54 -24.37
C ILE A 239 1.06 -15.65 -25.00
#